data_AF-D7KVJ9-F1
#
_entry.id   AF-D7KVJ9-F1
#
_cell.length_a   1.000
_cell.length_b   1.000
_cell.length_c   1.000
_cell.angle_alpha   90.00
_cell.angle_beta   90.00
_cell.angle_gamma   90.00
#
_symmetry.space_group_name_H-M   'P 1'
#
loop_
_entity.id
_entity.type
_entity.pdbx_description
1 polymer ?
#
loop_
_entity_poly.entity_id
_entity_poly.type
_entity_poly.pdbx_seq_one_letter_code
_entity_poly.pdbx_strand_id
1 'polypeptide(L)'
;MGMTRFACFLLFTLLLSFSYAAITPMNPLSLGQTLSSSNEVYELGFFSPNKSHNQYVGIWFKDTIPRVVVWVANREKPVTDSTANLAISRNGSLLLFNGKHGIVWSSGVAFASSGCRAEILDSGNLVVIDIVSGRTLWQSFEHLGDTMLHSSSLMYNLATNEKRVLTSWKSYTDPSAGDFVGEITSQVPSQGFIRRGSTPYWRSGPWAKTRFTGLPVMDGSFTDPFSLHQDVNGSGYLSYFQRNYRLTRLILTSEGSIKIFRHNGKDWEPYFEVPANSCDIYGYLQSVNASKGLFLNPLRSGKEETGLVVA
;
A
#
# COMPACT_ATOMS: atom_id res chain seq x y z
N MET A 1 -14.39 -17.91 53.89
CA MET A 1 -13.31 -18.24 52.94
C MET A 1 -13.64 -17.90 51.47
N GLY A 2 -14.51 -16.92 51.21
CA GLY A 2 -14.94 -16.52 49.86
C GLY A 2 -14.47 -15.12 49.42
N MET A 3 -14.26 -14.19 50.37
CA MET A 3 -13.86 -12.81 50.07
C MET A 3 -12.40 -12.67 49.60
N THR A 4 -11.48 -13.48 50.12
CA THR A 4 -10.06 -13.47 49.72
C THR A 4 -9.86 -13.99 48.30
N ARG A 5 -10.67 -14.96 47.85
CA ARG A 5 -10.63 -15.48 46.47
C ARG A 5 -11.19 -14.48 45.45
N PHE A 6 -12.18 -13.68 45.83
CA PHE A 6 -12.75 -12.63 44.98
C PHE A 6 -11.79 -11.44 44.81
N ALA A 7 -11.10 -11.04 45.87
CA ALA A 7 -10.08 -9.98 45.83
C ALA A 7 -8.85 -10.38 44.97
N CYS A 8 -8.42 -11.65 45.01
CA CYS A 8 -7.35 -12.15 44.15
C CYS A 8 -7.74 -12.19 42.66
N PHE A 9 -9.00 -12.50 42.34
CA PHE A 9 -9.50 -12.47 40.95
C PHE A 9 -9.55 -11.03 40.42
N LEU A 10 -10.00 -10.06 41.23
CA LEU A 10 -10.01 -8.64 40.90
C LEU A 10 -8.59 -8.06 40.72
N LEU A 11 -7.62 -8.48 41.54
CA LEU A 11 -6.21 -8.10 41.38
C LEU A 11 -5.58 -8.72 40.12
N PHE A 12 -5.95 -9.95 39.76
CA PHE A 12 -5.45 -10.62 38.55
C PHE A 12 -6.03 -9.99 37.27
N THR A 13 -7.29 -9.52 37.30
CA THR A 13 -7.87 -8.74 36.20
C THR A 13 -7.29 -7.32 36.11
N LEU A 14 -6.86 -6.72 37.22
CA LEU A 14 -6.18 -5.40 37.21
C LEU A 14 -4.72 -5.48 36.73
N LEU A 15 -4.08 -6.65 36.86
CA LEU A 15 -2.72 -6.91 36.38
C LEU A 15 -2.68 -7.37 34.91
N LEU A 16 -3.82 -7.73 34.32
CA LEU A 16 -4.01 -7.75 32.87
C LEU A 16 -4.16 -6.31 32.36
N SER A 17 -3.17 -5.47 32.63
CA SER A 17 -2.93 -4.34 31.75
C SER A 17 -2.60 -4.95 30.40
N PHE A 18 -3.54 -4.91 29.46
CA PHE A 18 -3.25 -5.06 28.05
C PHE A 18 -2.27 -3.94 27.70
N SER A 19 -0.97 -4.15 27.93
CA SER A 19 0.03 -3.26 27.41
C SER A 19 0.03 -3.51 25.91
N TYR A 20 -0.70 -2.67 25.18
CA TYR A 20 -0.54 -2.58 23.74
C TYR A 20 0.95 -2.38 23.49
N ALA A 21 1.57 -3.34 22.79
CA ALA A 21 2.95 -3.20 22.41
C ALA A 21 3.01 -1.94 21.52
N ALA A 22 3.86 -0.98 21.90
CA ALA A 22 3.95 0.31 21.25
C ALA A 22 5.39 0.81 21.33
N ILE A 23 5.80 1.53 20.28
CA ILE A 23 7.07 2.25 20.27
C ILE A 23 6.85 3.54 21.05
N THR A 24 7.68 3.75 22.07
CA THR A 24 7.66 4.96 22.91
C THR A 24 9.08 5.54 22.96
N PRO A 25 9.26 6.79 23.41
CA PRO A 25 10.60 7.37 23.53
C PRO A 25 11.54 6.55 24.44
N MET A 26 11.00 5.77 25.37
CA MET A 26 11.77 4.91 26.29
C MET A 26 11.96 3.49 25.75
N ASN A 27 11.08 3.04 24.85
CA ASN A 27 11.09 1.70 24.29
C ASN A 27 11.14 1.78 22.75
N PRO A 28 12.32 2.08 22.17
CA PRO A 28 12.51 2.02 20.72
C PRO A 28 12.49 0.56 20.24
N LEU A 29 12.09 0.35 18.99
CA LEU A 29 12.13 -0.96 18.35
C LEU A 29 13.53 -1.20 17.78
N SER A 30 14.26 -2.16 18.34
CA SER A 30 15.64 -2.47 17.94
C SER A 30 15.70 -3.61 16.92
N LEU A 31 16.86 -3.78 16.29
CA LEU A 31 17.11 -4.91 15.39
C LEU A 31 16.80 -6.26 16.09
N GLY A 32 16.05 -7.13 15.43
CA GLY A 32 15.63 -8.43 15.96
C GLY A 32 14.37 -8.41 16.83
N GLN A 33 13.87 -7.22 17.21
CA GLN A 33 12.57 -7.08 17.85
C GLN A 33 11.46 -6.88 16.81
N THR A 34 10.25 -7.29 17.16
CA THR A 34 9.05 -7.06 16.37
C THR A 34 7.94 -6.46 17.23
N LEU A 35 6.99 -5.83 16.56
CA LEU A 35 5.77 -5.28 17.14
C LEU A 35 4.56 -5.87 16.41
N SER A 36 3.68 -6.57 17.12
CA SER A 36 2.50 -7.22 16.53
C SER A 36 1.23 -6.39 16.71
N SER A 37 0.29 -6.48 15.75
CA SER A 37 -1.06 -5.94 15.89
C SER A 37 -1.85 -6.74 16.93
N SER A 38 -2.89 -6.16 17.52
CA SER A 38 -3.65 -6.80 18.61
C SER A 38 -4.34 -8.10 18.18
N ASN A 39 -4.75 -8.17 16.91
CA ASN A 39 -5.32 -9.36 16.30
C ASN A 39 -4.29 -10.38 15.77
N GLU A 40 -2.99 -10.14 16.01
CA GLU A 40 -1.87 -11.00 15.60
C GLU A 40 -1.79 -11.26 14.08
N VAL A 41 -2.32 -10.34 13.25
CA VAL A 41 -2.29 -10.46 11.78
C VAL A 41 -1.06 -9.81 11.17
N TYR A 42 -0.62 -8.68 11.71
CA TYR A 42 0.46 -7.89 11.16
C TYR A 42 1.61 -7.77 12.16
N GLU A 43 2.82 -7.72 11.63
CA GLU A 43 4.03 -7.46 12.39
C GLU A 43 4.86 -6.36 11.73
N LEU A 44 5.37 -5.45 12.56
CA LEU A 44 6.36 -4.46 12.21
C LEU A 44 7.72 -4.89 12.76
N GLY A 45 8.78 -4.73 11.97
CA GLY A 45 10.14 -4.91 12.47
C GLY A 45 11.19 -4.76 11.38
N PHE A 46 12.40 -5.20 11.69
CA PHE A 46 13.51 -5.21 10.75
C PHE A 46 13.53 -6.48 9.91
N PHE A 47 13.86 -6.33 8.64
CA PHE A 47 14.06 -7.46 7.72
C PHE A 47 15.16 -7.17 6.70
N SER A 48 15.77 -8.24 6.20
CA SER A 48 16.78 -8.18 5.14
C SER A 48 16.31 -9.01 3.92
N PRO A 49 16.01 -8.35 2.79
CA PRO A 49 15.81 -9.03 1.52
C PRO A 49 17.05 -9.86 1.14
N ASN A 50 16.83 -11.10 0.69
CA ASN A 50 17.86 -12.00 0.16
C ASN A 50 19.08 -12.22 1.10
N LYS A 51 18.89 -12.14 2.42
CA LYS A 51 19.97 -12.30 3.42
C LYS A 51 21.16 -11.34 3.19
N SER A 52 20.92 -10.16 2.63
CA SER A 52 21.93 -9.12 2.50
C SER A 52 22.27 -8.47 3.85
N HIS A 53 23.32 -7.65 3.91
CA HIS A 53 23.59 -6.81 5.09
C HIS A 53 22.62 -5.61 5.22
N ASN A 54 21.83 -5.33 4.18
CA ASN A 54 20.88 -4.23 4.18
C ASN A 54 19.65 -4.62 5.00
N GLN A 55 19.33 -3.77 5.97
CA GLN A 55 18.16 -3.90 6.83
C GLN A 55 17.16 -2.79 6.50
N TYR A 56 15.89 -3.19 6.49
CA TYR A 56 14.75 -2.33 6.25
C TYR A 56 13.75 -2.51 7.38
N VAL A 57 13.06 -1.43 7.75
CA VAL A 57 11.87 -1.49 8.59
C VAL A 57 10.68 -1.74 7.68
N GLY A 58 9.91 -2.78 7.95
CA GLY A 58 8.72 -3.08 7.19
C GLY A 58 7.61 -3.71 8.01
N ILE A 59 6.43 -3.76 7.40
CA ILE A 59 5.24 -4.44 7.92
C ILE A 59 5.02 -5.69 7.06
N TRP A 60 4.71 -6.82 7.68
CA TRP A 60 4.36 -8.06 6.98
C TRP A 60 3.18 -8.77 7.64
N PHE A 61 2.59 -9.72 6.91
CA PHE A 61 1.63 -10.65 7.49
C PHE A 61 2.36 -11.63 8.43
N LYS A 62 1.92 -11.69 9.69
CA LYS A 62 2.46 -12.60 10.70
C LYS A 62 2.25 -14.06 10.27
N ASP A 63 3.19 -14.92 10.64
CA ASP A 63 3.15 -16.37 10.41
C ASP A 63 2.97 -16.81 8.94
N THR A 64 3.35 -15.96 7.98
CA THR A 64 3.36 -16.31 6.55
C THR A 64 4.75 -16.73 6.07
N ILE A 65 4.82 -17.86 5.34
CA ILE A 65 6.06 -18.38 4.74
C ILE A 65 5.81 -18.62 3.24
N PRO A 66 6.61 -18.02 2.33
CA PRO A 66 7.63 -17.00 2.60
C PRO A 66 7.01 -15.70 3.17
N ARG A 67 7.82 -14.91 3.89
CA ARG A 67 7.38 -13.64 4.51
C ARG A 67 6.84 -12.69 3.43
N VAL A 68 5.61 -12.22 3.62
CA VAL A 68 4.98 -11.25 2.70
C VAL A 68 5.00 -9.85 3.31
N VAL A 69 5.94 -9.03 2.85
CA VAL A 69 6.06 -7.62 3.23
C VAL A 69 5.04 -6.79 2.45
N VAL A 70 4.35 -5.89 3.16
CA VAL A 70 3.25 -5.05 2.62
C VAL A 70 3.52 -3.56 2.75
N TRP A 71 4.52 -3.17 3.53
CA TRP A 71 4.95 -1.78 3.65
C TRP A 71 6.41 -1.73 4.09
N VAL A 72 7.15 -0.71 3.66
CA VAL A 72 8.56 -0.51 3.99
C VAL A 72 8.81 0.98 4.23
N ALA A 73 9.45 1.34 5.34
CA ALA A 73 9.73 2.73 5.68
C ALA A 73 10.88 3.29 4.85
N ASN A 74 12.07 2.72 5.02
CA ASN A 74 13.34 3.25 4.50
C ASN A 74 13.73 2.61 3.15
N ARG A 75 12.80 2.62 2.20
CA ARG A 75 12.95 1.98 0.88
C ARG A 75 14.20 2.45 0.13
N GLU A 76 14.53 3.72 0.26
CA GLU A 76 15.61 4.39 -0.47
C GLU A 76 16.97 4.22 0.20
N LYS A 77 16.99 4.10 1.54
CA LYS A 77 18.23 4.11 2.33
C LYS A 77 18.20 3.00 3.40
N PRO A 78 18.79 1.83 3.11
CA PRO A 78 18.90 0.76 4.10
C PRO A 78 19.78 1.16 5.29
N VAL A 79 19.60 0.48 6.42
CA VAL A 79 20.53 0.51 7.56
C VAL A 79 21.41 -0.73 7.54
N THR A 80 22.62 -0.60 8.07
CA THR A 80 23.62 -1.69 8.11
C THR A 80 24.23 -1.87 9.50
N ASP A 81 24.04 -0.89 10.39
CA ASP A 81 24.53 -0.94 11.76
C ASP A 81 23.67 -1.88 12.63
N SER A 82 24.31 -2.77 13.37
CA SER A 82 23.65 -3.70 14.30
C SER A 82 22.88 -3.03 15.43
N THR A 83 23.20 -1.77 15.74
CA THR A 83 22.56 -0.94 16.78
C THR A 83 21.44 -0.05 16.23
N ALA A 84 21.05 -0.26 14.97
CA ALA A 84 19.93 0.44 14.37
C ALA A 84 18.63 0.22 15.15
N ASN A 85 17.83 1.28 15.26
CA ASN A 85 16.55 1.25 15.95
C ASN A 85 15.58 2.26 15.35
N LEU A 86 14.28 1.93 15.45
CA LEU A 86 13.18 2.81 15.14
C LEU A 86 12.64 3.38 16.46
N ALA A 87 12.74 4.69 16.61
CA ALA A 87 12.29 5.40 17.80
C ALA A 87 11.21 6.43 17.44
N ILE A 88 10.49 6.90 18.44
CA ILE A 88 9.61 8.06 18.33
C ILE A 88 10.19 9.22 19.14
N SER A 89 10.28 10.40 18.53
CA SER A 89 10.69 11.62 19.21
C SER A 89 9.57 12.18 20.08
N ARG A 90 9.92 13.07 21.03
CA ARG A 90 8.92 13.72 21.90
C ARG A 90 7.87 14.52 21.13
N ASN A 91 8.22 15.04 19.96
CA ASN A 91 7.31 15.76 19.06
C ASN A 91 6.57 14.83 18.08
N GLY A 92 6.59 13.50 18.27
CA GLY A 92 5.77 12.59 17.47
C GLY A 92 6.28 12.27 16.06
N SER A 93 7.57 12.43 15.80
CA SER A 93 8.18 11.94 14.55
C SER A 93 8.73 10.53 14.77
N LEU A 94 8.45 9.62 13.83
CA LEU A 94 9.15 8.34 13.76
C LEU A 94 10.53 8.55 13.14
N LEU A 95 11.57 8.05 13.79
CA LEU A 95 12.97 8.26 13.42
C LEU A 95 13.68 6.91 13.35
N LEU A 96 14.28 6.61 12.20
CA LEU A 96 15.13 5.43 12.03
C LEU A 96 16.61 5.84 12.15
N PHE A 97 17.29 5.32 13.17
CA PHE A 97 18.70 5.54 13.41
C PHE A 97 19.53 4.40 12.84
N ASN A 98 20.63 4.71 12.15
CA ASN A 98 21.63 3.73 11.69
C ASN A 98 22.81 3.68 12.69
N GLY A 99 22.50 3.34 13.94
CA GLY A 99 23.46 3.38 15.05
C GLY A 99 24.05 4.77 15.26
N LYS A 100 25.38 4.86 15.32
CA LYS A 100 26.10 6.13 15.51
C LYS A 100 26.13 7.03 14.27
N HIS A 101 25.68 6.53 13.12
CA HIS A 101 25.68 7.27 11.85
C HIS A 101 24.50 8.25 11.73
N GLY A 102 23.62 8.32 12.75
CA GLY A 102 22.50 9.26 12.81
C GLY A 102 21.23 8.76 12.14
N ILE A 103 20.33 9.71 11.87
CA ILE A 103 18.99 9.45 11.33
C ILE A 103 19.09 9.21 9.81
N VAL A 104 18.52 8.11 9.32
CA VAL A 104 18.49 7.78 7.88
C VAL A 104 17.10 7.88 7.25
N TRP A 105 16.05 7.84 8.07
CA TRP A 105 14.66 7.99 7.64
C TRP A 105 13.84 8.64 8.76
N SER A 106 12.85 9.44 8.38
CA SER A 106 11.92 10.11 9.29
C SER A 106 10.53 10.18 8.66
N SER A 107 9.47 10.12 9.48
CA SER A 107 8.10 10.43 9.02
C SER A 107 7.91 11.90 8.63
N GLY A 108 8.89 12.77 8.90
CA GLY A 108 8.94 14.16 8.42
C GLY A 108 8.05 15.14 9.17
N VAL A 109 7.16 14.67 10.05
CA VAL A 109 6.21 15.54 10.76
C VAL A 109 6.57 15.66 12.24
N ALA A 110 6.77 16.91 12.68
CA ALA A 110 6.96 17.29 14.07
C ALA A 110 5.70 17.98 14.59
N PHE A 111 5.10 17.43 15.63
CA PHE A 111 3.89 17.92 16.27
C PHE A 111 4.21 18.53 17.64
N ALA A 112 3.50 19.60 18.01
CA ALA A 112 3.55 20.14 19.37
C ALA A 112 2.75 19.23 20.31
N SER A 113 3.35 18.09 20.70
CA SER A 113 2.76 17.12 21.62
C SER A 113 3.61 16.98 22.89
N SER A 114 2.95 16.70 24.01
CA SER A 114 3.58 16.38 25.30
C SER A 114 3.85 14.89 25.48
N GLY A 115 3.42 14.04 24.54
CA GLY A 115 3.68 12.61 24.57
C GLY A 115 3.04 11.88 23.38
N CYS A 116 3.85 11.09 22.68
CA CYS A 116 3.42 10.31 21.52
C CYS A 116 3.83 8.85 21.69
N ARG A 117 3.07 7.97 21.06
CA ARG A 117 3.45 6.56 20.84
C ARG A 117 3.15 6.16 19.41
N ALA A 118 3.84 5.13 18.92
CA ALA A 118 3.51 4.51 17.66
C ALA A 118 3.06 3.06 17.88
N GLU A 119 2.02 2.64 17.18
CA GLU A 119 1.43 1.31 17.28
C GLU A 119 0.95 0.84 15.90
N ILE A 120 0.92 -0.48 15.71
CA ILE A 120 0.35 -1.09 14.51
C ILE A 120 -1.09 -1.52 14.81
N LEU A 121 -2.02 -0.98 14.02
CA LEU A 121 -3.44 -1.30 14.13
C LEU A 121 -3.74 -2.66 13.51
N ASP A 122 -4.90 -3.22 13.86
CA ASP A 122 -5.43 -4.48 13.31
C ASP A 122 -5.68 -4.45 11.80
N SER A 123 -5.71 -3.25 11.20
CA SER A 123 -5.76 -3.05 9.75
C SER A 123 -4.39 -3.18 9.06
N GLY A 124 -3.29 -3.23 9.82
CA GLY A 124 -1.92 -3.16 9.31
C GLY A 124 -1.38 -1.74 9.16
N ASN A 125 -2.17 -0.73 9.56
CA ASN A 125 -1.76 0.67 9.55
C ASN A 125 -0.85 0.96 10.74
N LEU A 126 0.37 1.41 10.50
CA LEU A 126 1.25 1.92 11.54
C LEU A 126 0.90 3.38 11.78
N VAL A 127 0.49 3.71 13.00
CA VAL A 127 0.02 5.05 13.36
C VAL A 127 0.89 5.65 14.46
N VAL A 128 1.07 6.96 14.41
CA VAL A 128 1.57 7.76 15.52
C VAL A 128 0.38 8.46 16.17
N ILE A 129 0.24 8.31 17.48
CA ILE A 129 -0.89 8.84 18.24
C ILE A 129 -0.37 9.79 19.31
N ASP A 130 -1.03 10.95 19.42
CA ASP A 130 -0.90 11.85 20.56
C ASP A 130 -1.61 11.24 21.78
N ILE A 131 -0.87 10.99 22.85
CA ILE A 131 -1.39 10.24 24.01
C ILE A 131 -2.47 11.02 24.77
N VAL A 132 -2.43 12.35 24.73
CA VAL A 132 -3.33 13.21 25.51
C VAL A 132 -4.66 13.40 24.80
N SER A 133 -4.62 13.71 23.51
CA SER A 133 -5.80 13.99 22.69
C SER A 133 -6.35 12.74 21.99
N GLY A 134 -5.58 11.65 21.92
CA GLY A 134 -5.93 10.45 21.16
C GLY A 134 -5.93 10.65 19.64
N ARG A 135 -5.45 11.79 19.14
CA ARG A 135 -5.46 12.09 17.71
C ARG A 135 -4.34 11.32 16.99
N THR A 136 -4.67 10.75 15.83
CA THR A 136 -3.67 10.26 14.89
C THR A 136 -2.93 11.44 14.29
N LEU A 137 -1.61 11.43 14.46
CA LEU A 137 -0.70 12.46 13.98
C LEU A 137 -0.10 12.08 12.62
N TRP A 138 0.25 10.81 12.44
CA TRP A 138 0.82 10.26 11.20
C TRP A 138 0.36 8.83 11.00
N GLN A 139 0.26 8.36 9.76
CA GLN A 139 -0.10 6.98 9.45
C GLN A 139 0.58 6.43 8.19
N SER A 140 0.96 5.16 8.19
CA SER A 140 1.64 4.52 7.05
C SER A 140 0.73 4.41 5.82
N PHE A 141 -0.58 4.33 6.02
CA PHE A 141 -1.56 4.30 4.93
C PHE A 141 -1.64 5.60 4.13
N GLU A 142 -1.01 6.69 4.59
CA GLU A 142 -0.80 7.91 3.80
C GLU A 142 0.41 7.82 2.84
N HIS A 143 1.29 6.86 3.08
CA HIS A 143 2.56 6.67 2.38
C HIS A 143 2.68 5.23 1.87
N LEU A 144 1.84 4.86 0.91
CA LEU A 144 1.81 3.50 0.38
C LEU A 144 3.13 3.10 -0.30
N GLY A 145 3.43 1.81 -0.23
CA GLY A 145 4.51 1.19 -0.98
C GLY A 145 4.03 0.66 -2.31
N ASP A 146 4.37 -0.59 -2.61
CA ASP A 146 3.85 -1.35 -3.76
C ASP A 146 2.50 -2.02 -3.47
N THR A 147 2.05 -2.04 -2.21
CA THR A 147 0.90 -2.81 -1.76
C THR A 147 -0.22 -1.92 -1.19
N MET A 148 -1.46 -2.24 -1.55
CA MET A 148 -2.69 -1.73 -0.96
C MET A 148 -3.41 -2.83 -0.16
N LEU A 149 -3.75 -2.54 1.09
CA LEU A 149 -4.51 -3.39 2.01
C LEU A 149 -5.98 -2.93 2.14
N HIS A 150 -6.81 -3.75 2.77
CA HIS A 150 -8.26 -3.56 2.98
C HIS A 150 -8.73 -2.16 3.43
N SER A 151 -7.96 -1.49 4.29
CA SER A 151 -8.35 -0.18 4.86
C SER A 151 -7.49 0.97 4.35
N SER A 152 -6.74 0.73 3.28
CA SER A 152 -5.99 1.75 2.55
C SER A 152 -6.65 2.04 1.21
N SER A 153 -6.25 3.14 0.57
CA SER A 153 -6.88 3.59 -0.67
C SER A 153 -5.87 4.26 -1.59
N LEU A 154 -6.10 4.20 -2.89
CA LEU A 154 -5.52 5.19 -3.80
C LEU A 154 -6.33 6.47 -3.70
N MET A 155 -5.68 7.62 -3.84
CA MET A 155 -6.34 8.90 -3.65
C MET A 155 -5.69 9.98 -4.50
N TYR A 156 -6.48 10.96 -4.92
CA TYR A 156 -5.99 12.27 -5.33
C TYR A 156 -6.86 13.37 -4.70
N ASN A 157 -6.25 14.51 -4.42
CA ASN A 157 -6.93 15.73 -3.99
C ASN A 157 -6.44 16.90 -4.85
N LEU A 158 -7.34 17.49 -5.64
CA LEU A 158 -7.00 18.59 -6.53
C LEU A 158 -6.69 19.90 -5.80
N ALA A 159 -7.27 20.12 -4.61
CA ALA A 159 -7.05 21.35 -3.84
C ALA A 159 -5.66 21.38 -3.18
N THR A 160 -5.19 20.24 -2.68
CA THR A 160 -3.87 20.12 -2.03
C THR A 160 -2.77 19.62 -2.98
N ASN A 161 -3.13 19.18 -4.19
CA ASN A 161 -2.27 18.46 -5.13
C ASN A 161 -1.64 17.18 -4.53
N GLU A 162 -2.28 16.62 -3.51
CA GLU A 162 -1.85 15.39 -2.87
C GLU A 162 -2.30 14.17 -3.68
N LYS A 163 -1.42 13.18 -3.76
CA LYS A 163 -1.73 11.88 -4.36
C LYS A 163 -1.24 10.75 -3.48
N ARG A 164 -2.04 9.70 -3.41
CA ARG A 164 -1.68 8.42 -2.81
C ARG A 164 -1.71 7.35 -3.89
N VAL A 165 -0.54 6.84 -4.21
CA VAL A 165 -0.27 5.95 -5.34
C VAL A 165 0.48 4.72 -4.85
N LEU A 166 0.47 3.64 -5.64
CA LEU A 166 1.40 2.54 -5.45
C LEU A 166 2.67 2.79 -6.23
N THR A 167 3.82 2.46 -5.66
CA THR A 167 5.11 2.50 -6.32
C THR A 167 5.76 1.13 -6.18
N SER A 168 6.00 0.47 -7.32
CA SER A 168 6.55 -0.88 -7.35
C SER A 168 7.87 -0.97 -6.60
N TRP A 169 8.25 -2.16 -6.18
CA TRP A 169 9.65 -2.43 -5.87
C TRP A 169 10.48 -2.39 -7.15
N LYS A 170 11.77 -2.11 -7.02
CA LYS A 170 12.71 -2.14 -8.15
C LYS A 170 12.92 -3.55 -8.66
N SER A 171 12.92 -4.53 -7.75
CA SER A 171 12.92 -5.97 -8.07
C SER A 171 12.38 -6.76 -6.89
N TYR A 172 12.19 -8.07 -7.05
CA TYR A 172 11.78 -8.97 -5.96
C TYR A 172 12.68 -8.95 -4.71
N THR A 173 13.93 -8.51 -4.84
CA THR A 173 14.92 -8.48 -3.76
C THR A 173 15.38 -7.08 -3.38
N ASP A 174 14.88 -6.04 -4.04
CA ASP A 174 15.24 -4.64 -3.81
C ASP A 174 13.97 -3.81 -3.60
N PRO A 175 13.65 -3.43 -2.34
CA PRO A 175 12.44 -2.71 -2.01
C PRO A 175 12.51 -1.22 -2.38
N SER A 176 13.63 -0.72 -2.91
CA SER A 176 13.69 0.66 -3.41
C SER A 176 12.63 0.93 -4.48
N ALA A 177 12.31 2.20 -4.71
CA ALA A 177 11.30 2.59 -5.68
C ALA A 177 11.69 2.07 -7.09
N GLY A 178 10.79 1.30 -7.69
CA GLY A 178 10.90 0.82 -9.06
C GLY A 178 10.32 1.81 -10.08
N ASP A 179 10.25 1.36 -11.33
CA ASP A 179 9.86 2.22 -12.46
C ASP A 179 8.35 2.40 -12.61
N PHE A 180 7.54 1.60 -11.90
CA PHE A 180 6.11 1.56 -12.09
C PHE A 180 5.34 2.24 -10.97
N VAL A 181 4.35 3.04 -11.36
CA VAL A 181 3.43 3.72 -10.46
C VAL A 181 1.98 3.38 -10.83
N GLY A 182 1.20 2.97 -9.84
CA GLY A 182 -0.23 2.69 -9.94
C GLY A 182 -1.04 3.81 -9.31
N GLU A 183 -1.91 4.46 -10.08
CA GLU A 183 -2.70 5.60 -9.61
C GLU A 183 -4.13 5.59 -10.17
N ILE A 184 -5.03 6.34 -9.52
CA ILE A 184 -6.29 6.79 -10.11
C ILE A 184 -6.15 8.25 -10.54
N THR A 185 -6.84 8.60 -11.63
CA THR A 185 -6.74 9.94 -12.24
C THR A 185 -7.90 10.83 -11.83
N SER A 186 -7.66 12.15 -11.87
CA SER A 186 -8.68 13.17 -11.61
C SER A 186 -9.65 13.43 -12.76
N GLN A 187 -9.58 12.63 -13.83
CA GLN A 187 -10.49 12.72 -14.96
C GLN A 187 -11.93 12.43 -14.53
N VAL A 188 -12.90 12.93 -15.30
CA VAL A 188 -14.32 12.66 -15.07
C VAL A 188 -14.88 12.02 -16.35
N PRO A 189 -15.18 10.72 -16.34
CA PRO A 189 -15.00 9.76 -15.23
C PRO A 189 -13.53 9.40 -14.95
N SER A 190 -13.21 9.02 -13.71
CA SER A 190 -11.84 8.62 -13.32
C SER A 190 -11.39 7.36 -14.05
N GLN A 191 -10.08 7.21 -14.21
CA GLN A 191 -9.42 6.02 -14.74
C GLN A 191 -8.29 5.59 -13.81
N GLY A 192 -8.10 4.28 -13.65
CA GLY A 192 -6.88 3.69 -13.12
C GLY A 192 -5.79 3.59 -14.19
N PHE A 193 -4.55 3.85 -13.80
CA PHE A 193 -3.37 3.77 -14.65
C PHE A 193 -2.25 3.02 -13.94
N ILE A 194 -1.51 2.25 -14.73
CA ILE A 194 -0.13 1.89 -14.40
C ILE A 194 0.73 2.72 -15.35
N ARG A 195 1.70 3.47 -14.81
CA ARG A 195 2.71 4.22 -15.58
C ARG A 195 4.06 3.57 -15.41
N ARG A 196 4.90 3.65 -16.44
CA ARG A 196 6.34 3.41 -16.36
C ARG A 196 7.05 4.75 -16.53
N GLY A 197 7.58 5.31 -15.46
CA GLY A 197 7.99 6.71 -15.43
C GLY A 197 6.82 7.64 -15.77
N SER A 198 6.97 8.52 -16.76
CA SER A 198 5.90 9.41 -17.23
C SER A 198 4.93 8.76 -18.23
N THR A 199 5.31 7.62 -18.81
CA THR A 199 4.58 7.00 -19.92
C THR A 199 3.48 6.06 -19.40
N PRO A 200 2.24 6.15 -19.92
CA PRO A 200 1.22 5.15 -19.64
C PRO A 200 1.68 3.74 -20.06
N TYR A 201 1.57 2.77 -19.15
CA TYR A 201 1.88 1.36 -19.41
C TYR A 201 0.61 0.53 -19.55
N TRP A 202 -0.40 0.81 -18.72
CA TRP A 202 -1.72 0.17 -18.76
C TRP A 202 -2.80 1.15 -18.31
N ARG A 203 -4.03 0.94 -18.76
CA ARG A 203 -5.20 1.72 -18.34
C ARG A 203 -6.39 0.83 -18.04
N SER A 204 -7.15 1.17 -17.01
CA SER A 204 -8.40 0.49 -16.67
C SER A 204 -9.57 0.88 -17.57
N GLY A 205 -9.45 2.00 -18.29
CA GLY A 205 -10.59 2.69 -18.89
C GLY A 205 -11.44 3.45 -17.84
N PRO A 206 -12.41 4.26 -18.30
CA PRO A 206 -13.26 5.09 -17.45
C PRO A 206 -14.08 4.30 -16.42
N TRP A 207 -14.32 4.92 -15.26
CA TRP A 207 -15.24 4.42 -14.25
C TRP A 207 -16.69 4.57 -14.73
N ALA A 208 -17.33 3.44 -15.00
CA ALA A 208 -18.71 3.34 -15.45
C ALA A 208 -19.66 3.08 -14.27
N LYS A 209 -19.60 3.95 -13.24
CA LYS A 209 -20.38 3.94 -11.99
C LYS A 209 -20.12 2.77 -11.03
N THR A 210 -19.99 1.56 -11.55
CA THR A 210 -19.82 0.32 -10.78
C THR A 210 -18.50 -0.39 -11.05
N ARG A 211 -17.87 -0.12 -12.19
CA ARG A 211 -16.63 -0.76 -12.61
C ARG A 211 -15.80 0.13 -13.50
N PHE A 212 -14.50 -0.11 -13.60
CA PHE A 212 -13.71 0.40 -14.71
C PHE A 212 -14.01 -0.43 -15.97
N THR A 213 -14.20 0.22 -17.12
CA THR A 213 -14.67 -0.47 -18.36
C THR A 213 -13.74 -1.57 -18.89
N GLY A 214 -12.44 -1.46 -18.62
CA GLY A 214 -11.42 -2.44 -18.99
C GLY A 214 -11.17 -3.50 -17.90
N LEU A 215 -11.96 -3.51 -16.83
CA LEU A 215 -11.85 -4.47 -15.73
C LEU A 215 -13.13 -5.31 -15.63
N PRO A 216 -13.24 -6.41 -16.38
CA PRO A 216 -14.44 -7.25 -16.38
C PRO A 216 -14.65 -8.02 -15.07
N VAL A 217 -13.62 -8.12 -14.22
CA VAL A 217 -13.71 -8.73 -12.88
C VAL A 217 -14.57 -7.91 -11.91
N MET A 218 -14.71 -6.60 -12.18
CA MET A 218 -15.53 -5.72 -11.37
C MET A 218 -16.99 -5.77 -11.83
N ASP A 219 -17.90 -5.81 -10.86
CA ASP A 219 -19.33 -5.78 -11.11
C ASP A 219 -20.05 -4.74 -10.22
N GLY A 220 -21.36 -4.62 -10.42
CA GLY A 220 -22.20 -3.69 -9.64
C GLY A 220 -22.80 -4.29 -8.37
N SER A 221 -22.35 -5.47 -7.95
CA SER A 221 -22.86 -6.11 -6.75
C SER A 221 -22.33 -5.41 -5.50
N PHE A 222 -23.10 -5.44 -4.41
CA PHE A 222 -22.63 -4.99 -3.09
C PHE A 222 -21.45 -5.83 -2.54
N THR A 223 -21.13 -6.93 -3.21
CA THR A 223 -20.00 -7.82 -2.88
C THR A 223 -18.74 -7.49 -3.66
N ASP A 224 -18.78 -6.57 -4.62
CA ASP A 224 -17.57 -6.10 -5.30
C ASP A 224 -16.62 -5.47 -4.27
N PRO A 225 -15.34 -5.87 -4.25
CA PRO A 225 -14.41 -5.34 -3.26
C PRO A 225 -13.97 -3.90 -3.56
N PHE A 226 -14.18 -3.36 -4.75
CA PHE A 226 -13.73 -2.04 -5.13
C PHE A 226 -14.85 -1.01 -5.01
N SER A 227 -14.50 0.15 -4.45
CA SER A 227 -15.37 1.32 -4.48
C SER A 227 -14.58 2.56 -4.84
N LEU A 228 -15.04 3.28 -5.87
CA LEU A 228 -14.52 4.58 -6.25
C LEU A 228 -15.51 5.67 -5.82
N HIS A 229 -15.00 6.63 -5.06
CA HIS A 229 -15.72 7.84 -4.72
C HIS A 229 -15.01 9.04 -5.35
N GLN A 230 -15.77 9.91 -6.01
CA GLN A 230 -15.31 11.21 -6.51
C GLN A 230 -16.21 12.28 -5.90
N ASP A 231 -15.61 13.22 -5.16
CA ASP A 231 -16.29 14.36 -4.57
C ASP A 231 -16.46 15.49 -5.60
N VAL A 232 -17.50 16.31 -5.42
CA VAL A 232 -17.77 17.50 -6.25
C VAL A 232 -16.62 18.51 -6.19
N ASN A 233 -15.87 18.53 -5.08
CA ASN A 233 -14.70 19.40 -4.90
C ASN A 233 -13.45 18.87 -5.64
N GLY A 234 -13.59 17.79 -6.43
CA GLY A 234 -12.50 17.28 -7.26
C GLY A 234 -11.50 16.41 -6.51
N SER A 235 -11.85 15.84 -5.36
CA SER A 235 -11.08 14.78 -4.72
C SER A 235 -11.64 13.41 -5.10
N GLY A 236 -10.80 12.38 -5.14
CA GLY A 236 -11.30 11.03 -5.36
C GLY A 236 -10.43 9.98 -4.69
N TYR A 237 -11.06 8.89 -4.28
CA TYR A 237 -10.36 7.75 -3.70
C TYR A 237 -10.95 6.43 -4.17
N LEU A 238 -10.06 5.46 -4.39
CA LEU A 238 -10.39 4.08 -4.69
C LEU A 238 -10.02 3.23 -3.48
N SER A 239 -11.01 2.59 -2.90
CA SER A 239 -10.84 1.64 -1.79
C SER A 239 -10.99 0.21 -2.29
N TYR A 240 -10.38 -0.72 -1.56
CA TYR A 240 -10.45 -2.15 -1.82
C TYR A 240 -10.74 -2.88 -0.52
N PHE A 241 -11.87 -3.57 -0.39
CA PHE A 241 -12.26 -4.29 0.81
C PHE A 241 -12.94 -5.63 0.50
N GLN A 242 -12.22 -6.75 0.65
CA GLN A 242 -12.73 -8.09 0.40
C GLN A 242 -13.23 -8.79 1.67
N ARG A 243 -14.55 -8.74 1.91
CA ARG A 243 -15.21 -9.27 3.12
C ARG A 243 -14.93 -10.75 3.42
N ASN A 244 -14.84 -11.57 2.38
CA ASN A 244 -14.80 -13.04 2.54
C ASN A 244 -13.40 -13.59 2.86
N TYR A 245 -12.37 -12.76 2.88
CA TYR A 245 -10.99 -13.19 3.08
C TYR A 245 -10.31 -12.35 4.15
N ARG A 246 -9.81 -13.01 5.19
CA ARG A 246 -9.10 -12.34 6.30
C ARG A 246 -7.84 -11.63 5.81
N LEU A 247 -7.07 -12.28 4.92
CA LEU A 247 -5.83 -11.73 4.36
C LEU A 247 -5.99 -11.59 2.86
N THR A 248 -5.92 -10.35 2.39
CA THR A 248 -5.80 -10.03 0.97
C THR A 248 -4.80 -8.91 0.79
N ARG A 249 -4.23 -8.84 -0.41
CA ARG A 249 -3.34 -7.75 -0.80
C ARG A 249 -3.49 -7.50 -2.29
N LEU A 250 -3.49 -6.22 -2.66
CA LEU A 250 -3.29 -5.78 -4.03
C LEU A 250 -1.86 -5.24 -4.14
N ILE A 251 -1.06 -5.78 -5.03
CA ILE A 251 0.36 -5.43 -5.18
C ILE A 251 0.67 -4.99 -6.61
N LEU A 252 1.46 -3.93 -6.76
CA LEU A 252 2.08 -3.51 -8.01
C LEU A 252 3.49 -4.09 -8.10
N THR A 253 3.70 -5.06 -8.99
CA THR A 253 4.96 -5.79 -9.10
C THR A 253 6.04 -4.99 -9.86
N SER A 254 7.30 -5.42 -9.74
CA SER A 254 8.44 -4.84 -10.46
C SER A 254 8.32 -4.91 -11.99
N GLU A 255 7.46 -5.79 -12.51
CA GLU A 255 7.20 -5.96 -13.94
C GLU A 255 6.09 -5.03 -14.45
N GLY A 256 5.44 -4.27 -13.55
CA GLY A 256 4.37 -3.35 -13.89
C GLY A 256 2.99 -4.01 -13.94
N SER A 257 2.80 -5.09 -13.19
CA SER A 257 1.50 -5.76 -13.08
C SER A 257 0.85 -5.46 -11.73
N ILE A 258 -0.45 -5.15 -11.72
CA ILE A 258 -1.25 -5.17 -10.50
C ILE A 258 -1.80 -6.59 -10.32
N LYS A 259 -1.51 -7.21 -9.18
CA LYS A 259 -2.02 -8.53 -8.81
C LYS A 259 -2.81 -8.44 -7.51
N ILE A 260 -3.90 -9.21 -7.41
CA ILE A 260 -4.63 -9.40 -6.16
C ILE A 260 -4.40 -10.82 -5.69
N PHE A 261 -3.92 -10.96 -4.45
CA PHE A 261 -3.78 -12.26 -3.81
C PHE A 261 -4.75 -12.38 -2.63
N ARG A 262 -5.29 -13.59 -2.45
CA ARG A 262 -6.18 -13.97 -1.36
C ARG A 262 -5.57 -15.15 -0.62
N HIS A 263 -5.53 -15.10 0.70
CA HIS A 263 -5.03 -16.22 1.48
C HIS A 263 -6.19 -17.16 1.85
N ASN A 264 -6.12 -18.42 1.42
CA ASN A 264 -7.18 -19.42 1.68
C ASN A 264 -7.05 -20.13 3.04
N GLY A 265 -6.09 -19.70 3.87
CA GLY A 265 -5.76 -20.32 5.16
C GLY A 265 -4.50 -21.20 5.10
N LYS A 266 -4.08 -21.60 3.91
CA LYS A 266 -2.86 -22.38 3.66
C LYS A 266 -1.85 -21.64 2.80
N ASP A 267 -2.29 -21.15 1.64
CA ASP A 267 -1.45 -20.56 0.62
C ASP A 267 -2.07 -19.26 0.06
N TRP A 268 -1.23 -18.45 -0.59
CA TRP A 268 -1.66 -17.28 -1.36
C TRP A 268 -2.14 -17.68 -2.74
N GLU A 269 -3.41 -17.43 -3.03
CA GLU A 269 -4.02 -17.69 -4.34
C GLU A 269 -4.08 -16.39 -5.17
N PRO A 270 -3.58 -16.39 -6.41
CA PRO A 270 -3.78 -15.27 -7.32
C PRO A 270 -5.26 -15.24 -7.72
N TYR A 271 -5.89 -14.08 -7.52
CA TYR A 271 -7.28 -13.87 -7.90
C TYR A 271 -7.42 -13.08 -9.20
N PHE A 272 -6.53 -12.10 -9.40
CA PHE A 272 -6.64 -11.15 -10.49
C PHE A 272 -5.26 -10.59 -10.85
N GLU A 273 -5.07 -10.28 -12.13
CA GLU A 273 -3.83 -9.71 -12.67
C GLU A 273 -4.14 -8.79 -13.86
N VAL A 274 -3.51 -7.61 -13.90
CA VAL A 274 -3.44 -6.75 -15.07
C VAL A 274 -2.04 -6.19 -15.28
N PRO A 275 -1.58 -5.99 -16.54
CA PRO A 275 -2.24 -6.36 -17.80
C PRO A 275 -2.46 -7.88 -17.93
N ALA A 276 -3.58 -8.34 -18.50
CA ALA A 276 -3.86 -9.78 -18.59
C ALA A 276 -3.16 -10.43 -19.80
N ASN A 277 -2.91 -9.64 -20.85
CA ASN A 277 -2.18 -10.04 -22.05
C ASN A 277 -1.51 -8.81 -22.69
N SER A 278 -0.73 -9.02 -23.76
CA SER A 278 0.01 -7.94 -24.42
C SER A 278 -0.87 -6.87 -25.08
N CYS A 279 -2.11 -7.18 -25.47
CA CYS A 279 -3.02 -6.20 -26.07
C CYS A 279 -3.50 -5.15 -25.05
N ASP A 280 -3.43 -5.47 -23.76
CA ASP A 280 -3.78 -4.54 -22.68
C ASP A 280 -2.66 -3.52 -22.42
N ILE A 281 -1.43 -3.77 -22.90
CA ILE A 281 -0.32 -2.84 -22.79
C ILE A 281 -0.61 -1.62 -23.67
N TYR A 282 -0.52 -0.44 -23.06
CA TYR A 282 -0.86 0.82 -23.71
C TYR A 282 0.00 1.03 -24.98
N GLY A 283 -0.67 1.26 -26.11
CA GLY A 283 0.00 1.50 -27.39
C GLY A 283 0.52 0.24 -28.12
N TYR A 284 0.32 -0.97 -27.58
CA TYR A 284 0.86 -2.20 -28.18
C TYR A 284 0.39 -2.44 -29.63
N LEU A 285 -0.90 -2.29 -29.91
CA LEU A 285 -1.41 -2.47 -31.27
C LEU A 285 -0.88 -1.40 -32.24
N GLN A 286 -0.65 -0.17 -31.78
CA GLN A 286 -0.02 0.86 -32.59
C GLN A 286 1.44 0.50 -32.91
N SER A 287 2.20 -0.03 -31.94
CA SER A 287 3.57 -0.47 -32.17
C SER A 287 3.65 -1.70 -33.09
N VAL A 288 2.75 -2.67 -32.93
CA VAL A 288 2.67 -3.85 -33.81
C VAL A 288 2.32 -3.41 -35.24
N ASN A 289 1.34 -2.54 -35.40
CA ASN A 289 0.94 -2.02 -36.71
C ASN A 289 2.05 -1.19 -37.37
N ALA A 290 2.75 -0.33 -36.61
CA ALA A 290 3.92 0.39 -37.10
C ALA A 290 5.06 -0.56 -37.51
N SER A 291 5.34 -1.60 -36.72
CA SER A 291 6.39 -2.60 -37.05
C SER A 291 6.06 -3.45 -38.28
N LYS A 292 4.77 -3.61 -38.60
CA LYS A 292 4.28 -4.32 -39.80
C LYS A 292 4.07 -3.40 -41.00
N GLY A 293 4.39 -2.10 -40.90
CA GLY A 293 4.12 -1.12 -41.95
C GLY A 293 2.63 -0.87 -42.22
N LEU A 294 1.75 -1.36 -41.35
CA LEU A 294 0.31 -1.17 -41.43
C LEU A 294 -0.05 0.12 -40.70
N PHE A 295 0.07 1.27 -41.38
CA PHE A 295 -0.47 2.51 -40.84
C PHE A 295 -2.00 2.44 -40.91
N LEU A 296 -2.66 2.24 -39.76
CA LEU A 296 -4.08 2.52 -39.67
C LEU A 296 -4.26 4.03 -39.82
N ASN A 297 -4.80 4.45 -40.96
CA ASN A 297 -5.31 5.81 -41.13
C ASN A 297 -6.23 6.12 -39.94
N PRO A 298 -6.05 7.25 -39.24
CA PRO A 298 -7.00 7.62 -38.20
C PRO A 298 -8.37 7.75 -38.85
N LEU A 299 -9.36 7.05 -38.30
CA LEU A 299 -10.75 7.18 -38.70
C LEU A 299 -11.15 8.66 -38.56
N ARG A 300 -11.15 9.35 -39.70
CA ARG A 300 -11.75 10.67 -39.84
C ARG A 300 -13.25 10.46 -39.67
N SER A 301 -13.77 10.91 -38.54
CA SER A 301 -15.21 10.93 -38.29
C SER A 301 -15.89 11.76 -39.39
N GLY A 302 -16.75 11.10 -40.18
CA GLY A 302 -17.87 11.69 -40.90
C GLY A 302 -17.56 12.36 -42.24
N LYS A 303 -17.72 11.62 -43.35
CA LYS A 303 -18.86 11.75 -44.28
C LYS A 303 -18.71 10.77 -45.46
N GLU A 304 -19.83 10.08 -45.70
CA GLU A 304 -20.34 9.43 -46.93
C GLU A 304 -19.41 9.06 -48.11
N GLU A 305 -19.42 7.75 -48.36
CA GLU A 305 -19.70 7.05 -49.63
C GLU A 305 -18.79 7.11 -50.88
N THR A 306 -18.58 5.89 -51.39
CA THR A 306 -18.27 5.42 -52.75
C THR A 306 -16.85 5.57 -53.30
N GLY A 307 -16.29 4.43 -53.73
CA GLY A 307 -15.16 4.37 -54.65
C GLY A 307 -14.23 3.18 -54.44
N LEU A 308 -14.56 2.04 -55.05
CA LEU A 308 -13.59 0.99 -55.40
C LEU A 308 -12.52 1.60 -56.33
N VAL A 309 -11.22 1.48 -56.01
CA VAL A 309 -10.17 1.41 -57.03
C VAL A 309 -9.10 0.42 -56.58
N VAL A 310 -8.91 -0.58 -57.42
CA VAL A 310 -7.79 -1.52 -57.42
C VAL A 310 -6.58 -0.82 -58.07
N ALA A 311 -5.43 -0.84 -57.39
CA ALA A 311 -4.10 -1.06 -57.94
C ALA A 311 -3.12 -1.30 -56.77
#